data_AF-A0A2P5GMR3-F1
#
_entry.id   AF-A0A2P5GMR3-F1
#
_cell.length_a   1.000
_cell.length_b   1.000
_cell.length_c   1.000
_cell.angle_alpha   90.00
_cell.angle_beta   90.00
_cell.angle_gamma   90.00
#
_symmetry.space_group_name_H-M   'P 1'
#
loop_
_entity.id
_entity.type
_entity.pdbx_description
1 polymer ?
#
loop_
_entity_poly.entity_id
_entity_poly.type
_entity_poly.pdbx_seq_one_letter_code
_entity_poly.pdbx_strand_id
1 'polypeptide(L)'
;MNIVCVAACTAGIAHTYIAREKLIKGAKTLGHNIKVETQGTIGTENELLAEDISAADVVILAVDVKIKGEERFKNKRIVRVKTEVVIKSPVQFLEKVEKSIANA
;
A
#
# COMPACT_ATOMS: atom_id res chain seq x y z
N MET A 1 -8.25 11.16 1.73
CA MET A 1 -6.82 11.13 1.38
C MET A 1 -6.61 10.24 0.17
N ASN A 2 -5.57 10.54 -0.59
CA ASN A 2 -5.06 9.71 -1.68
C ASN A 2 -3.91 8.86 -1.15
N ILE A 3 -4.10 7.55 -1.18
CA ILE A 3 -3.16 6.57 -0.67
C ILE A 3 -2.66 5.76 -1.86
N VAL A 4 -1.35 5.60 -1.98
CA VAL A 4 -0.78 4.61 -2.89
C VAL A 4 -0.12 3.52 -2.08
N CYS A 5 -0.27 2.28 -2.51
CA CYS A 5 0.26 1.13 -1.81
C CYS A 5 0.99 0.20 -2.78
N VAL A 6 2.06 -0.43 -2.31
CA VAL A 6 2.67 -1.58 -2.98
C VAL A 6 2.53 -2.80 -2.09
N ALA A 7 1.95 -3.87 -2.62
CA ALA A 7 1.79 -5.15 -1.96
C ALA A 7 2.72 -6.19 -2.58
N ALA A 8 3.60 -6.81 -1.78
CA ALA A 8 4.52 -7.84 -2.26
C ALA A 8 4.84 -8.87 -1.17
N CYS A 9 4.45 -10.13 -1.38
CA CYS A 9 4.69 -11.22 -0.45
C CYS A 9 5.61 -12.29 -1.06
N THR A 10 6.62 -12.77 -0.33
CA THR A 10 7.41 -13.96 -0.71
C THR A 10 6.57 -15.23 -0.81
N ALA A 11 5.48 -15.31 -0.03
CA ALA A 11 4.67 -16.53 0.09
C ALA A 11 3.87 -16.84 -1.17
N GLY A 12 3.66 -15.87 -2.05
CA GLY A 12 2.98 -16.04 -3.34
C GLY A 12 1.90 -15.01 -3.61
N ILE A 13 1.30 -15.11 -4.80
CA ILE A 13 0.33 -14.15 -5.35
C ILE A 13 -0.97 -14.05 -4.53
N ALA A 14 -1.37 -15.12 -3.85
CA ALA A 14 -2.61 -15.17 -3.08
C ALA A 14 -2.61 -14.13 -1.95
N HIS A 15 -1.56 -14.10 -1.12
CA HIS A 15 -1.46 -13.12 -0.04
C HIS A 15 -1.33 -11.69 -0.57
N THR A 16 -0.62 -11.49 -1.67
CA THR A 16 -0.52 -10.18 -2.33
C THR A 16 -1.90 -9.66 -2.75
N TYR A 17 -2.73 -10.48 -3.41
CA TYR A 17 -4.08 -10.08 -3.80
C TYR A 17 -5.03 -9.90 -2.62
N ILE A 18 -4.94 -10.77 -1.59
CA ILE A 18 -5.75 -10.63 -0.37
C ILE A 18 -5.40 -9.31 0.34
N ALA A 19 -4.11 -8.98 0.45
CA ALA A 19 -3.67 -7.72 1.03
C ALA A 19 -4.23 -6.52 0.26
N ARG A 20 -4.15 -6.56 -1.08
CA ARG A 20 -4.75 -5.54 -1.96
C ARG A 20 -6.23 -5.35 -1.70
N GLU A 21 -7.01 -6.43 -1.79
CA GLU A 21 -8.47 -6.37 -1.63
C GLU A 21 -8.87 -5.82 -0.27
N LYS A 22 -8.17 -6.25 0.80
CA LYS A 22 -8.43 -5.79 2.16
C LYS A 22 -8.08 -4.32 2.37
N LEU A 23 -6.99 -3.85 1.77
CA LEU A 23 -6.62 -2.44 1.77
C LEU A 23 -7.63 -1.57 1.03
N ILE A 24 -8.06 -2.00 -0.17
CA ILE A 24 -9.08 -1.28 -0.96
C ILE A 24 -10.39 -1.18 -0.17
N LYS A 25 -10.87 -2.31 0.39
CA LYS A 25 -12.08 -2.32 1.20
C LYS A 25 -11.93 -1.44 2.44
N GLY A 26 -10.80 -1.54 3.15
CA GLY A 26 -10.56 -0.74 4.35
C GLY A 26 -10.52 0.76 4.07
N ALA A 27 -9.83 1.17 3.01
CA ALA A 27 -9.78 2.57 2.61
C ALA A 27 -11.16 3.09 2.18
N LYS A 28 -11.93 2.27 1.45
CA LYS A 28 -13.30 2.62 1.06
C LYS A 28 -14.21 2.82 2.28
N THR A 29 -14.08 1.99 3.31
CA THR A 29 -14.81 2.15 4.58
C THR A 29 -14.48 3.48 5.26
N LEU A 30 -13.23 3.94 5.16
CA LEU A 30 -12.77 5.22 5.71
C LEU A 30 -13.00 6.41 4.77
N GLY A 31 -13.60 6.20 3.59
CA GLY A 31 -13.82 7.25 2.59
C GLY A 31 -12.53 7.77 1.94
N HIS A 32 -11.49 6.95 1.85
CA HIS A 32 -10.23 7.27 1.20
C HIS A 32 -10.10 6.64 -0.18
N ASN A 33 -9.35 7.30 -1.07
CA ASN A 33 -8.95 6.72 -2.34
C ASN A 33 -7.63 5.97 -2.15
N ILE A 34 -7.59 4.71 -2.54
CA ILE A 34 -6.37 3.91 -2.51
C ILE A 34 -6.12 3.24 -3.86
N LYS A 35 -4.87 3.32 -4.32
CA LYS A 35 -4.36 2.51 -5.43
C LYS A 35 -3.31 1.55 -4.92
N VAL A 36 -3.40 0.29 -5.33
CA VAL A 36 -2.51 -0.76 -4.86
C VAL A 36 -1.84 -1.46 -6.04
N GLU A 37 -0.53 -1.28 -6.16
CA GLU A 37 0.33 -2.04 -7.06
C GLU A 37 0.69 -3.37 -6.39
N THR A 38 0.66 -4.44 -7.16
CA THR A 38 1.01 -5.78 -6.69
C THR A 38 2.27 -6.24 -7.38
N GLN A 39 3.32 -6.56 -6.61
CA GLN A 39 4.57 -7.12 -7.12
C GLN A 39 4.72 -8.56 -6.64
N GLY A 40 4.72 -9.51 -7.57
CA GLY A 40 4.86 -10.94 -7.30
C GLY A 40 5.89 -11.61 -8.19
N THR A 41 5.96 -12.93 -8.09
CA THR A 41 6.82 -13.77 -8.94
C THR A 41 6.46 -13.69 -10.42
N ILE A 42 5.19 -13.43 -10.74
CA ILE A 42 4.67 -13.28 -12.09
C ILE A 42 4.94 -11.88 -12.69
N GLY A 43 5.37 -10.92 -11.88
CA GLY A 43 5.62 -9.54 -12.31
C GLY A 43 4.88 -8.49 -11.47
N THR A 44 4.88 -7.26 -11.99
CA THR A 44 4.15 -6.12 -11.42
C THR A 44 2.82 -5.98 -12.13
N GLU A 45 1.74 -5.86 -11.35
CA GLU A 45 0.41 -5.54 -11.87
C GLU A 45 -0.14 -4.29 -11.17
N ASN A 46 -1.03 -3.57 -11.86
CA ASN A 46 -1.60 -2.32 -11.38
C ASN A 46 -0.50 -1.31 -10.99
N GLU A 47 0.52 -1.20 -11.85
CA GLU A 47 1.66 -0.32 -11.61
C GLU A 47 1.21 1.11 -11.34
N LEU A 48 1.75 1.70 -10.28
CA LEU A 48 1.47 3.07 -9.89
C LEU A 48 2.12 4.02 -10.88
N LEU A 49 1.30 4.90 -11.47
CA LEU A 49 1.77 5.96 -12.35
C LEU A 49 2.43 7.06 -11.52
N ALA A 50 3.35 7.80 -12.14
CA ALA A 50 4.03 8.92 -11.49
C ALA A 50 3.04 10.00 -10.98
N GLU A 51 1.96 10.22 -11.71
CA GLU A 51 0.84 11.10 -11.32
C GLU A 51 0.16 10.63 -10.04
N ASP A 52 -0.08 9.33 -9.87
CA ASP A 52 -0.70 8.76 -8.68
C ASP A 52 0.19 8.94 -7.46
N ILE A 53 1.49 8.68 -7.63
CA ILE A 53 2.49 8.86 -6.58
C ILE A 53 2.60 10.33 -6.19
N SER A 54 2.56 11.23 -7.17
CA SER A 54 2.60 12.68 -6.95
C SER A 54 1.35 13.20 -6.24
N ALA A 55 0.16 12.70 -6.59
CA ALA A 55 -1.11 13.05 -5.96
C ALA A 55 -1.33 12.37 -4.60
N ALA A 56 -0.52 11.36 -4.25
CA ALA A 56 -0.62 10.65 -2.99
C ALA A 56 -0.14 11.51 -1.81
N ASP A 57 -0.95 11.49 -0.75
CA ASP A 57 -0.61 12.01 0.57
C ASP A 57 0.39 11.07 1.28
N VAL A 58 0.23 9.76 1.08
CA VAL A 58 1.04 8.73 1.72
C VAL A 58 1.25 7.52 0.81
N VAL A 59 2.45 6.95 0.92
CA VAL A 59 2.84 5.69 0.29
C VAL A 59 2.91 4.59 1.34
N ILE A 60 2.16 3.51 1.14
CA ILE A 60 2.16 2.33 2.00
C ILE A 60 2.93 1.22 1.30
N LEU A 61 3.97 0.69 1.93
CA LEU A 61 4.71 -0.46 1.42
C LEU A 61 4.35 -1.66 2.28
N ALA A 62 3.31 -2.38 1.87
CA ALA A 62 2.87 -3.64 2.46
C ALA A 62 3.68 -4.79 1.85
N VAL A 63 4.93 -4.94 2.26
CA VAL A 63 5.89 -5.81 1.58
C VAL A 63 6.67 -6.66 2.58
N ASP A 64 6.88 -7.94 2.25
CA ASP A 64 7.78 -8.84 2.98
C ASP A 64 9.16 -8.95 2.30
N VAL A 65 9.29 -8.37 1.11
CA VAL A 65 10.50 -8.35 0.29
C VAL A 65 10.85 -6.95 -0.16
N LYS A 66 12.09 -6.80 -0.63
CA LYS A 66 12.49 -5.61 -1.37
C LYS A 66 11.75 -5.56 -2.71
N ILE A 67 11.07 -4.45 -2.95
CA ILE A 67 10.34 -4.20 -4.20
C ILE A 67 11.18 -3.42 -5.21
N LYS A 68 10.80 -3.51 -6.48
CA LYS A 68 11.39 -2.70 -7.55
C LYS A 68 10.74 -1.32 -7.59
N GLY A 69 11.51 -0.31 -8.00
CA GLY A 69 10.99 1.04 -8.18
C GLY A 69 10.66 1.78 -6.88
N GLU A 70 11.25 1.37 -5.75
CA GLU A 70 11.09 2.06 -4.47
C GLU A 70 11.60 3.51 -4.51
N GLU A 71 12.58 3.78 -5.37
CA GLU A 71 13.13 5.12 -5.60
C GLU A 71 12.07 6.15 -6.01
N ARG A 72 10.99 5.72 -6.68
CA ARG A 72 9.86 6.57 -7.09
C ARG A 72 9.15 7.21 -5.89
N PHE A 73 9.27 6.60 -4.71
CA PHE A 73 8.58 7.04 -3.49
C PHE A 73 9.47 7.87 -2.55
N LYS A 74 10.76 8.07 -2.84
CA LYS A 74 11.74 8.68 -1.91
C LYS A 74 11.36 10.06 -1.37
N ASN A 75 10.61 10.84 -2.15
CA ASN A 75 10.19 12.20 -1.78
C ASN A 75 8.80 12.24 -1.12
N LYS A 76 8.23 11.08 -0.77
CA LYS A 76 6.89 10.96 -0.18
C LYS A 76 6.98 10.39 1.24
N ARG A 77 5.89 10.55 2.00
CA ARG A 77 5.75 9.89 3.31
C ARG A 77 5.55 8.40 3.08
N ILE A 78 6.56 7.59 3.42
CA ILE A 78 6.54 6.13 3.23
C ILE A 78 6.24 5.45 4.58
N VAL A 79 5.22 4.60 4.61
CA VAL A 79 4.91 3.71 5.73
C VAL A 79 5.16 2.28 5.31
N ARG A 80 6.15 1.61 5.92
CA ARG A 80 6.47 0.21 5.65
C ARG A 80 5.80 -0.71 6.67
N VAL A 81 5.20 -1.79 6.18
CA VAL A 81 4.53 -2.79 6.99
C VAL A 81 4.59 -4.17 6.31
N LYS A 82 4.49 -5.25 7.09
CA LYS A 82 4.35 -6.60 6.53
C LYS A 82 2.97 -6.80 5.89
N THR A 83 2.88 -7.61 4.83
CA THR A 83 1.58 -7.92 4.20
C THR A 83 0.61 -8.56 5.19
N GLU A 84 1.10 -9.36 6.12
CA GLU A 84 0.25 -10.03 7.12
C GLU A 84 -0.54 -9.03 7.98
N VAL A 85 0.04 -7.89 8.33
CA VAL A 85 -0.61 -6.88 9.20
C VAL A 85 -1.81 -6.27 8.49
N VAL A 86 -1.66 -5.88 7.23
CA VAL A 86 -2.76 -5.35 6.42
C VAL A 86 -3.78 -6.42 6.06
N ILE A 87 -3.39 -7.70 6.01
CA ILE A 87 -4.34 -8.79 5.86
C ILE A 87 -5.15 -8.98 7.15
N LYS A 88 -4.55 -8.94 8.34
CA LYS A 88 -5.26 -9.16 9.61
C LYS A 88 -6.15 -7.96 9.97
N SER A 89 -5.63 -6.75 9.85
CA SER A 89 -6.28 -5.53 10.36
C SER A 89 -6.10 -4.33 9.42
N PRO A 90 -6.71 -4.34 8.22
CA PRO A 90 -6.53 -3.27 7.22
C PRO A 90 -7.06 -1.91 7.68
N VAL A 91 -8.26 -1.87 8.27
CA VAL A 91 -8.92 -0.62 8.69
C VAL A 91 -8.12 0.05 9.81
N GLN A 92 -7.82 -0.69 10.87
CA GLN A 92 -7.06 -0.18 12.01
C GLN A 92 -5.66 0.30 11.61
N PHE A 93 -5.02 -0.39 10.65
CA PHE A 93 -3.74 0.07 10.10
C PHE A 93 -3.89 1.40 9.35
N LEU A 94 -4.89 1.52 8.47
CA LEU A 94 -5.15 2.75 7.72
C LEU A 94 -5.53 3.94 8.63
N GLU A 95 -6.33 3.72 9.66
CA GLU A 95 -6.62 4.74 10.69
C GLU A 95 -5.35 5.19 11.42
N LYS A 96 -4.45 4.26 11.72
CA LYS A 96 -3.17 4.61 12.36
C LYS A 96 -2.28 5.44 11.43
N VAL A 97 -2.27 5.11 10.14
CA VAL A 97 -1.56 5.87 9.11
C VAL A 97 -2.17 7.28 8.99
N GLU A 98 -3.49 7.39 8.90
CA GLU A 98 -4.20 8.68 8.89
C GLU A 98 -3.81 9.55 10.08
N LYS A 99 -3.91 9.01 11.29
CA LYS A 99 -3.55 9.74 12.51
C LYS A 99 -2.08 10.16 12.50
N SER A 100 -1.19 9.30 12.02
CA SER A 100 0.24 9.65 11.92
C SER A 100 0.49 10.81 10.95
N ILE A 101 -0.34 10.97 9.93
CA ILE A 101 -0.23 12.07 8.95
C ILE A 101 -0.87 13.34 9.49
N ALA A 102 -2.03 13.23 10.15
CA ALA A 102 -2.76 14.38 10.69
C ALA A 102 -2.01 15.09 11.84
N ASN A 103 -1.11 14.38 12.53
CA ASN A 103 -0.32 14.94 13.65
C ASN A 103 1.09 15.43 13.24
N ALA A 104 1.43 15.46 11.94
CA ALA A 104 2.76 15.81 11.44
C ALA A 104 2.69 16.86 10.34
#